data_AF-A0A949AY90-F1
#
_entry.id   AF-A0A949AY90-F1
#
_cell.length_a   1.000
_cell.length_b   1.000
_cell.length_c   1.000
_cell.angle_alpha   90.00
_cell.angle_beta   90.00
_cell.angle_gamma   90.00
#
_symmetry.space_group_name_H-M   'P 1'
#
loop_
_entity.id
_entity.type
_entity.pdbx_description
1 polymer ?
#
loop_
_entity_poly.entity_id
_entity_poly.type
_entity_poly.pdbx_seq_one_letter_code
_entity_poly.pdbx_strand_id
1 'polypeptide(L)'
;MVSKSSEARENQKEYWGSKLNQRLSFLTEKGLDPGKIAKDGTVRKLRAKMRETGSRLRTIASQEKKVEEMARIKAEKAAVPKEEKVKKKKEGGKTPEESKRQQKKSKKQASKSKE
;
A
#
# COMPACT_ATOMS: atom_id res chain seq x y z
N MET A 1 -10.25 -9.57 8.32
CA MET A 1 -11.20 -9.22 7.24
C MET A 1 -10.70 -9.78 5.92
N VAL A 2 -11.44 -10.77 5.42
CA VAL A 2 -11.19 -11.59 4.23
C VAL A 2 -11.39 -10.74 2.95
N SER A 3 -10.59 -11.00 1.90
CA SER A 3 -10.57 -10.38 0.55
C SER A 3 -9.58 -9.22 0.24
N LYS A 4 -8.33 -9.32 0.72
CA LYS A 4 -7.20 -8.52 0.22
C LYS A 4 -6.28 -9.26 -0.76
N SER A 5 -6.48 -10.57 -0.99
CA SER A 5 -5.66 -11.33 -1.94
C SER A 5 -5.97 -10.93 -3.39
N SER A 6 -4.95 -10.95 -4.23
CA SER A 6 -5.03 -10.80 -5.69
C SER A 6 -6.07 -11.76 -6.27
N GLU A 7 -6.02 -13.03 -5.88
CA GLU A 7 -6.94 -14.09 -6.30
C GLU A 7 -8.43 -13.75 -6.06
N ALA A 8 -8.76 -13.22 -4.87
CA ALA A 8 -10.13 -12.82 -4.58
C ALA A 8 -10.62 -11.67 -5.48
N ARG A 9 -9.70 -10.80 -5.91
CA ARG A 9 -9.99 -9.70 -6.85
C ARG A 9 -10.09 -10.20 -8.29
N GLU A 10 -9.33 -11.22 -8.66
CA GLU A 10 -9.47 -11.89 -9.96
C GLU A 10 -10.82 -12.60 -10.08
N ASN A 11 -11.19 -13.39 -9.07
CA ASN A 11 -12.52 -14.02 -9.01
C ASN A 11 -13.66 -12.99 -9.06
N GLN A 12 -13.51 -11.84 -8.39
CA GLN A 12 -14.48 -10.74 -8.51
C GLN A 12 -14.55 -10.19 -9.94
N LYS A 13 -13.41 -10.02 -10.60
CA LYS A 13 -13.35 -9.51 -11.98
C LYS A 13 -14.07 -10.46 -12.94
N GLU A 14 -13.85 -11.77 -12.80
CA GLU A 14 -14.53 -12.80 -13.58
C GLU A 14 -16.03 -12.82 -13.32
N TYR A 15 -16.44 -12.77 -12.04
CA TYR A 15 -17.86 -12.70 -11.66
C TYR A 15 -18.57 -11.47 -12.26
N TRP A 16 -17.94 -10.30 -12.22
CA TRP A 16 -18.53 -9.11 -12.84
C TRP A 16 -18.53 -9.19 -14.37
N GLY A 17 -17.52 -9.84 -14.96
CA GLY A 17 -17.44 -10.08 -16.40
C GLY A 17 -18.53 -11.01 -16.91
N SER A 18 -18.77 -12.14 -16.23
CA SER A 18 -19.83 -13.08 -16.59
C SER A 18 -21.21 -12.43 -16.48
N LYS A 19 -21.46 -11.66 -15.41
CA LYS A 19 -22.70 -10.91 -15.23
C LYS A 19 -22.90 -9.81 -16.28
N LEU A 20 -21.82 -9.16 -16.71
CA LEU A 20 -21.85 -8.19 -17.80
C LEU A 20 -22.25 -8.87 -19.12
N ASN A 21 -21.62 -10.01 -19.44
CA ASN A 21 -21.93 -10.76 -20.65
C ASN A 21 -23.38 -11.24 -20.67
N GLN A 22 -23.87 -11.82 -19.57
CA GLN A 22 -25.28 -12.22 -19.44
C GLN A 22 -26.23 -11.06 -19.70
N ARG A 23 -25.93 -9.87 -19.15
CA ARG A 23 -26.76 -8.68 -19.37
C ARG A 23 -26.68 -8.20 -20.82
N LEU A 24 -25.51 -8.24 -21.45
CA LEU A 24 -25.35 -7.88 -22.86
C LEU A 24 -26.15 -8.82 -23.75
N SER A 25 -26.02 -10.15 -23.57
CA SER A 25 -26.79 -11.16 -24.32
C SER A 25 -28.29 -10.93 -24.20
N PHE A 26 -28.79 -10.70 -22.97
CA PHE A 26 -30.20 -10.42 -22.73
C PHE A 26 -30.69 -9.14 -23.44
N LEU A 27 -29.86 -8.09 -23.47
CA LEU A 27 -30.22 -6.84 -24.13
C LEU A 27 -30.16 -6.95 -25.66
N THR A 28 -29.22 -7.74 -26.19
CA THR A 28 -29.15 -8.01 -27.63
C THR A 28 -30.31 -8.90 -28.10
N GLU A 29 -30.71 -9.90 -27.31
CA GLU A 29 -31.89 -10.73 -27.58
C GLU A 29 -33.19 -9.90 -27.57
N LYS A 30 -33.25 -8.87 -26.75
CA LYS A 30 -34.35 -7.89 -26.75
C LYS A 30 -34.33 -6.92 -27.93
N GLY A 31 -33.35 -7.03 -28.84
CA GLY A 31 -33.23 -6.17 -30.01
C GLY A 31 -32.86 -4.71 -29.68
N LEU A 32 -32.22 -4.46 -28.53
CA LEU A 32 -31.76 -3.10 -28.23
C LEU A 32 -30.55 -2.75 -29.09
N ASP A 33 -30.57 -1.55 -29.65
CA ASP A 33 -29.44 -0.96 -30.35
C ASP A 33 -28.23 -0.80 -29.40
N PRO A 34 -26.99 -1.07 -29.84
CA PRO A 34 -25.76 -0.87 -29.07
C PRO A 34 -25.66 0.50 -28.39
N GLY A 35 -26.17 1.58 -29.00
CA GLY A 35 -26.19 2.91 -28.40
C GLY A 35 -27.07 2.99 -27.14
N LYS A 36 -28.19 2.25 -27.12
CA LYS A 36 -29.08 2.12 -25.96
C LYS A 36 -28.50 1.17 -24.91
N ILE A 37 -27.86 0.07 -25.35
CA ILE A 37 -27.17 -0.88 -24.46
C ILE A 37 -26.04 -0.18 -23.68
N ALA A 38 -25.28 0.70 -24.34
CA ALA A 38 -24.21 1.46 -23.67
C ALA A 38 -24.73 2.44 -22.60
N LYS A 39 -25.97 2.92 -22.77
CA LYS A 39 -26.65 3.82 -21.82
C LYS A 39 -27.36 3.07 -20.68
N ASP A 40 -27.50 1.74 -20.77
CA ASP A 40 -28.11 0.93 -19.71
C ASP A 40 -27.32 1.08 -18.39
N GLY A 41 -28.04 1.47 -17.32
CA GLY A 41 -27.42 1.76 -16.02
C GLY A 41 -26.76 0.53 -15.39
N THR A 42 -27.28 -0.67 -15.64
CA THR A 42 -26.70 -1.91 -15.11
C THR A 42 -25.41 -2.26 -15.83
N VAL A 43 -25.38 -2.13 -17.16
CA VAL A 43 -24.15 -2.29 -17.98
C VAL A 43 -23.08 -1.30 -17.53
N ARG A 44 -23.44 -0.02 -17.33
CA ARG A 44 -22.52 1.01 -16.85
C ARG A 44 -21.97 0.70 -15.46
N LYS A 45 -22.83 0.24 -14.54
CA LYS A 45 -22.43 -0.16 -13.18
C LYS A 45 -21.48 -1.36 -13.19
N LEU A 46 -21.75 -2.37 -14.00
CA LEU A 46 -20.90 -3.56 -14.12
C LEU A 46 -19.53 -3.21 -14.71
N ARG A 47 -19.49 -2.40 -15.77
CA ARG A 47 -18.24 -1.87 -16.34
C ARG A 47 -17.44 -1.05 -15.32
N ALA A 48 -18.11 -0.23 -14.52
CA ALA A 48 -17.47 0.55 -13.46
C ALA A 48 -16.82 -0.36 -12.41
N LYS A 49 -17.51 -1.39 -11.94
CA LYS A 49 -16.94 -2.38 -11.00
C LYS A 49 -15.73 -3.10 -11.58
N MET A 50 -15.78 -3.50 -12.87
CA MET A 50 -14.61 -4.11 -13.53
C MET A 50 -13.40 -3.18 -13.55
N ARG A 51 -13.60 -1.88 -13.83
CA ARG A 51 -12.53 -0.87 -13.80
C ARG A 51 -11.95 -0.69 -12.40
N GLU A 52 -12.81 -0.62 -11.38
CA GLU A 52 -12.40 -0.49 -9.98
C GLU A 52 -11.56 -1.71 -9.55
N THR A 53 -12.02 -2.92 -9.82
CA THR A 53 -11.29 -4.15 -9.52
C THR A 53 -9.96 -4.21 -10.27
N GLY A 54 -9.94 -3.83 -11.55
CA GLY A 54 -8.70 -3.75 -12.33
C GLY A 54 -7.71 -2.72 -11.79
N SER A 55 -8.19 -1.56 -11.31
CA SER A 55 -7.33 -0.55 -10.67
C SER A 55 -6.70 -1.07 -9.38
N ARG A 56 -7.47 -1.82 -8.58
CA ARG A 56 -6.95 -2.45 -7.36
C ARG A 56 -5.89 -3.50 -7.67
N LEU A 57 -6.12 -4.36 -8.66
CA LEU A 57 -5.13 -5.36 -9.09
C LEU A 57 -3.81 -4.70 -9.53
N ARG A 58 -3.87 -3.62 -10.33
CA ARG A 58 -2.66 -2.85 -10.70
C ARG A 58 -1.93 -2.28 -9.50
N THR A 59 -2.68 -1.82 -8.50
CA THR A 59 -2.09 -1.26 -7.27
C THR A 59 -1.37 -2.36 -6.49
N ILE A 60 -1.97 -3.54 -6.35
CA ILE A 60 -1.35 -4.70 -5.70
C ILE A 60 -0.06 -5.08 -6.44
N ALA A 61 -0.10 -5.22 -7.77
CA ALA A 61 1.09 -5.53 -8.56
C ALA A 61 2.20 -4.46 -8.41
N SER A 62 1.84 -3.18 -8.30
CA SER A 62 2.81 -2.11 -8.06
C SER A 62 3.44 -2.19 -6.66
N GLN A 63 2.70 -2.67 -5.67
CA GLN A 63 3.20 -2.86 -4.31
C GLN A 63 4.14 -4.06 -4.25
N GLU A 64 3.79 -5.16 -4.91
CA GLU A 64 4.62 -6.36 -5.02
C GLU A 64 5.99 -6.02 -5.62
N LYS A 65 6.02 -5.28 -6.74
CA LYS A 65 7.28 -4.79 -7.33
C LYS A 65 8.14 -3.96 -6.37
N LYS A 66 7.53 -3.04 -5.62
CA LYS A 66 8.25 -2.24 -4.62
C LYS A 66 8.81 -3.10 -3.50
N VAL A 67 8.08 -4.13 -3.08
CA VAL A 67 8.55 -5.08 -2.06
C VAL A 67 9.75 -5.87 -2.58
N GLU A 68 9.70 -6.35 -3.83
CA GLU A 68 10.82 -7.04 -4.48
C GLU A 68 12.05 -6.14 -4.60
N GLU A 69 11.88 -4.90 -5.07
CA GLU A 69 12.97 -3.92 -5.15
C GLU A 69 13.61 -3.65 -3.78
N MET A 70 12.77 -3.45 -2.75
CA MET A 70 13.26 -3.25 -1.38
C MET A 70 13.94 -4.51 -0.82
N ALA A 71 13.50 -5.70 -1.20
CA ALA A 71 14.14 -6.96 -0.82
C ALA A 71 15.52 -7.10 -1.49
N ARG A 72 15.65 -6.75 -2.77
CA ARG A 72 16.93 -6.71 -3.49
C ARG A 72 17.90 -5.73 -2.85
N ILE A 73 17.46 -4.49 -2.58
CA ILE A 73 18.30 -3.48 -1.92
C ILE A 73 18.74 -3.96 -0.52
N LYS A 74 17.86 -4.63 0.23
CA LYS A 74 18.22 -5.20 1.53
C LYS A 74 19.22 -6.35 1.40
N ALA A 75 19.05 -7.22 0.41
CA ALA A 75 19.97 -8.32 0.14
C ALA A 75 21.35 -7.82 -0.29
N GLU A 76 21.41 -6.82 -1.18
CA GLU A 76 22.66 -6.16 -1.58
C GLU A 76 23.35 -5.51 -0.39
N LYS A 77 22.62 -4.76 0.45
CA LYS A 77 23.18 -4.15 1.68
C LYS A 77 23.61 -5.16 2.74
N ALA A 78 22.97 -6.32 2.79
CA ALA A 78 23.35 -7.41 3.70
C ALA A 78 24.56 -8.20 3.18
N ALA A 79 24.76 -8.23 1.86
CA ALA A 79 25.90 -8.87 1.20
C ALA A 79 27.16 -7.99 1.19
N VAL A 80 27.05 -6.67 1.43
CA VAL A 80 28.21 -5.82 1.71
C VAL A 80 28.73 -6.17 3.10
N PRO A 81 29.93 -6.78 3.23
CA PRO A 81 30.50 -7.10 4.52
C PRO A 81 30.66 -5.80 5.31
N LYS A 82 30.30 -5.84 6.61
CA LYS A 82 30.52 -4.74 7.56
C LYS A 82 32.01 -4.62 7.85
N GLU A 83 32.80 -4.26 6.86
CA GLU A 83 34.18 -3.87 7.09
C GLU A 83 34.17 -2.45 7.71
N GLU A 84 34.82 -2.35 8.87
CA GLU A 84 35.37 -1.10 9.43
C GLU A 84 34.45 -0.09 10.16
N LYS A 85 33.66 -0.51 11.15
CA LYS A 85 33.20 0.43 12.21
C LYS A 85 33.46 0.01 13.65
N VAL A 86 34.50 -0.79 13.90
CA VAL A 86 34.91 -1.15 15.28
C VAL A 86 36.23 -0.52 15.72
N LYS A 87 37.04 0.10 14.83
CA LYS A 87 38.39 0.57 15.21
C LYS A 87 38.65 2.08 15.24
N LYS A 88 37.65 2.97 15.12
CA LYS A 88 37.89 4.44 15.16
C LYS A 88 36.95 5.24 16.08
N LYS A 89 36.68 4.72 17.29
CA LYS A 89 36.05 5.50 18.38
C LYS A 89 36.65 5.19 19.77
N LYS A 90 37.95 4.89 19.83
CA LYS A 90 38.74 5.26 21.01
C LYS A 90 39.37 6.61 20.69
N GLU A 91 39.18 7.56 21.61
CA GLU A 91 39.74 8.91 21.66
C GLU A 91 38.99 10.00 20.88
N GLY A 92 38.40 10.94 21.64
CA GLY A 92 37.77 12.16 21.13
C GLY A 92 36.49 12.51 21.89
N GLY A 93 36.64 13.17 23.03
CA GLY A 93 35.54 13.50 23.94
C GLY A 93 34.46 14.43 23.38
N LYS A 94 33.29 14.38 24.03
CA LYS A 94 32.40 15.50 24.37
C LYS A 94 31.14 14.93 25.03
N THR A 95 31.04 15.23 26.33
CA THR A 95 29.82 15.53 27.11
C THR A 95 28.47 15.18 26.48
N PRO A 96 27.57 14.46 27.19
CA PRO A 96 26.20 14.29 26.74
C PRO A 96 25.52 15.67 26.79
N GLU A 97 25.35 16.30 25.63
CA GLU A 97 24.55 17.51 25.52
C GLU A 97 23.08 17.10 25.77
N GLU A 98 22.66 17.27 27.02
CA GLU A 98 21.30 16.99 27.46
C GLU A 98 20.29 17.72 26.56
N SER A 99 19.34 16.96 26.03
CA SER A 99 18.25 17.52 25.22
C SER A 99 17.50 18.60 26.01
N LYS A 100 17.04 19.67 25.34
CA LYS A 100 16.15 20.70 25.91
C LYS A 100 14.99 20.13 26.75
N ARG A 101 14.56 18.89 26.45
CA ARG A 101 13.51 18.18 27.19
C ARG A 101 13.97 17.68 28.57
N GLN A 102 15.23 17.27 28.72
CA GLN A 102 15.82 16.85 30.00
C GLN A 102 16.07 18.07 30.91
N GLN A 103 16.55 19.18 30.37
CA GLN A 103 16.71 20.44 31.13
C GLN A 103 15.39 21.00 31.65
N LYS A 104 14.30 20.90 30.88
CA LYS A 104 12.96 21.31 31.36
C LYS A 104 12.45 20.40 32.49
N LYS A 105 12.82 19.12 32.48
CA LYS A 105 12.37 18.14 33.48
C LYS A 105 13.13 18.32 34.80
N SER A 106 14.44 18.55 34.75
CA SER A 106 15.25 18.84 35.93
C SER A 106 14.88 20.18 36.56
N LYS A 107 14.61 21.23 35.77
CA LYS A 107 14.16 22.53 36.31
C LYS A 107 12.80 22.44 37.01
N LYS A 108 11.88 21.58 36.52
CA LYS A 108 10.57 21.35 37.13
C LYS A 108 10.62 20.46 38.37
N GLN A 109 11.65 19.61 38.49
CA GLN A 109 11.89 18.84 39.72
C GLN A 109 12.58 19.70 40.78
N ALA A 110 13.56 20.52 40.41
CA ALA A 110 14.22 21.45 41.33
C ALA A 110 13.27 22.52 41.92
N SER A 111 12.26 22.96 41.16
CA SER A 111 11.24 23.90 41.66
C SER A 111 10.20 23.27 42.59
N LYS A 112 10.10 21.94 42.62
CA LYS A 112 9.18 21.20 43.51
C LYS A 112 9.82 20.74 44.81
N SER A 113 11.13 20.88 44.94
CA SER A 113 11.89 20.43 46.12
C SER A 113 12.36 21.60 46.99
N LYS A 114 11.81 22.81 46.79
CA LYS A 114 12.14 24.02 47.54
C LYS A 114 10.92 24.64 48.25
N GLU A 115 9.85 23.86 48.41
CA GLU A 115 8.71 24.16 49.27
C GLU A 115 8.73 23.22 50.47
#